data_AF-A0A7V2HC92-F1
#
_entry.id   AF-A0A7V2HC92-F1
#
_cell.length_a   1.000
_cell.length_b   1.000
_cell.length_c   1.000
_cell.angle_alpha   90.00
_cell.angle_beta   90.00
_cell.angle_gamma   90.00
#
_symmetry.space_group_name_H-M   'P 1'
#
loop_
_entity.id
_entity.type
_entity.pdbx_description
1 polymer ?
#
loop_
_entity_poly.entity_id
_entity_poly.type
_entity_poly.pdbx_seq_one_letter_code
_entity_poly.pdbx_strand_id
1 'polypeptide(L)' 'MHRAEKPLPPRLLTVDEAADQLRLHPQTVRRLLRSGALAGLKIGGSWRVFSLPSTSERRMD' A
#
# COMPACT_ATOMS: atom_id res chain seq x y z
N MET A 1 -15.26 21.21 16.51
CA MET A 1 -14.86 19.89 17.05
C MET A 1 -14.62 18.97 15.87
N HIS A 2 -13.39 18.52 15.64
CA HIS A 2 -13.03 17.70 14.48
C HIS A 2 -13.73 16.34 14.59
N ARG A 3 -14.71 16.07 13.72
CA ARG A 3 -15.20 14.70 13.52
C ARG A 3 -14.03 13.94 12.88
N ALA A 4 -13.35 13.09 13.64
CA ALA A 4 -12.40 12.15 13.07
C ALA A 4 -13.18 11.22 12.15
N GLU A 5 -13.06 11.42 10.84
CA GLU A 5 -13.57 10.49 9.86
C GLU A 5 -12.84 9.16 10.06
N LYS A 6 -13.58 8.05 10.13
CA LYS A 6 -12.97 6.72 10.27
C LYS A 6 -12.00 6.55 9.10
N PRO A 7 -10.72 6.20 9.35
CA PRO A 7 -9.81 5.90 8.25
C PRO A 7 -10.41 4.75 7.46
N LEU A 8 -10.43 4.91 6.14
CA LEU A 8 -10.81 3.84 5.24
C LEU A 8 -9.97 2.59 5.56
N PRO A 9 -10.54 1.38 5.44
CA PRO A 9 -9.78 0.17 5.66
C PRO A 9 -8.54 0.18 4.75
N PRO A 10 -7.38 -0.32 5.24
CA PRO A 10 -6.16 -0.36 4.45
C PRO A 10 -6.41 -1.12 3.15
N ARG A 11 -6.04 -0.51 2.02
CA ARG A 11 -6.17 -1.15 0.71
C ARG A 11 -5.01 -2.12 0.53
N LEU A 12 -5.32 -3.36 0.15
CA LEU A 12 -4.32 -4.35 -0.21
C LEU A 12 -4.00 -4.23 -1.69
N LEU A 13 -2.80 -3.75 -2.00
CA LEU A 13 -2.32 -3.65 -3.37
C LEU A 13 -1.68 -4.97 -3.81
N THR A 14 -1.82 -5.29 -5.08
CA THR A 14 -0.98 -6.27 -5.76
C THR A 14 0.47 -5.76 -5.83
N VAL A 15 1.39 -6.66 -6.20
CA VAL A 15 2.80 -6.29 -6.41
C VAL A 15 2.92 -5.26 -7.53
N ASP A 16 2.16 -5.41 -8.61
CA ASP A 16 2.23 -4.54 -9.77
C ASP A 16 1.66 -3.15 -9.46
N GLU A 17 0.52 -3.05 -8.76
CA GLU A 17 -0.01 -1.75 -8.29
C GLU A 17 0.96 -1.05 -7.33
N ALA A 18 1.60 -1.79 -6.42
CA ALA A 18 2.62 -1.22 -5.54
C ALA A 18 3.88 -0.79 -6.30
N ALA A 19 4.25 -1.52 -7.35
CA ALA A 19 5.36 -1.19 -8.23
C ALA A 19 5.10 0.14 -8.96
N ASP A 20 3.89 0.31 -9.50
CA ASP A 20 3.47 1.54 -10.16
C ASP A 20 3.47 2.73 -9.20
N GLN A 21 2.93 2.57 -7.99
CA GLN A 21 2.89 3.64 -6.98
C GLN A 21 4.29 4.04 -6.49
N LEU A 22 5.15 3.06 -6.25
CA LEU A 22 6.51 3.30 -5.76
C LEU A 22 7.49 3.66 -6.88
N ARG A 23 7.07 3.58 -8.15
CA ARG A 23 7.92 3.70 -9.34
C ARG A 23 9.12 2.76 -9.29
N LEU A 24 8.87 1.52 -8.89
CA LEU A 24 9.87 0.45 -8.79
C LEU A 24 9.53 -0.68 -9.76
N HIS A 25 10.52 -1.49 -10.12
CA HIS A 25 10.24 -2.75 -10.83
C HIS A 25 9.54 -3.75 -9.88
N PRO A 26 8.56 -4.55 -10.35
CA PRO A 26 7.84 -5.54 -9.52
C PRO A 26 8.77 -6.53 -8.79
N GLN A 27 9.91 -6.86 -9.37
CA GLN A 27 10.90 -7.73 -8.72
C GLN A 27 11.52 -7.08 -7.48
N THR A 28 11.78 -5.77 -7.52
CA THR A 28 12.28 -5.00 -6.38
C THR A 28 11.25 -5.00 -5.25
N VAL A 29 9.97 -4.79 -5.58
CA VAL A 29 8.86 -4.88 -4.61
C VAL A 29 8.82 -6.25 -3.94
N ARG A 30 8.89 -7.35 -4.71
CA ARG A 30 8.96 -8.72 -4.15
C ARG A 30 10.19 -8.96 -3.29
N ARG A 31 11.32 -8.30 -3.56
CA ARG A 31 12.54 -8.39 -2.74
C ARG A 31 12.34 -7.64 -1.42
N LEU A 32 11.78 -6.43 -1.46
CA LEU A 32 11.50 -5.64 -0.27
C LEU A 32 10.48 -6.31 0.65
N LEU A 33 9.45 -6.97 0.08
CA LEU A 33 8.49 -7.77 0.83
C LEU A 33 9.15 -8.97 1.51
N ARG A 34 10.03 -9.68 0.79
CA ARG A 34 10.79 -10.82 1.34
C ARG A 34 11.78 -10.41 2.43
N SER A 35 12.36 -9.21 2.33
CA SER A 35 13.28 -8.68 3.34
C SER A 35 12.58 -7.99 4.51
N GLY A 36 11.25 -7.85 4.48
CA GLY A 36 10.47 -7.11 5.48
C GLY A 36 10.62 -5.58 5.41
N ALA A 37 11.29 -5.05 4.39
CA ALA A 37 11.47 -3.61 4.19
C ALA A 37 10.19 -2.94 3.64
N LEU A 38 9.29 -3.72 3.04
CA LEU A 38 7.96 -3.28 2.63
C LEU A 38 6.90 -4.11 3.37
N ALA A 39 5.94 -3.44 4.00
CA ALA A 39 4.88 -4.09 4.74
C ALA A 39 3.88 -4.77 3.79
N GLY A 40 3.69 -6.08 3.97
CA GLY A 40 2.75 -6.86 3.19
C GLY A 40 2.58 -8.27 3.71
N LEU A 41 1.65 -9.00 3.12
CA LEU A 41 1.32 -10.37 3.51
C LEU A 41 1.15 -11.27 2.29
N LYS A 42 1.35 -12.57 2.47
CA LYS A 42 1.20 -13.57 1.40
C LYS A 42 -0.17 -14.25 1.53
N ILE A 43 -1.05 -14.05 0.56
CA ILE A 43 -2.40 -14.64 0.48
C ILE A 43 -2.47 -15.55 -0.75
N GLY A 44 -2.78 -16.84 -0.55
CA GLY A 44 -2.97 -17.78 -1.67
C GLY A 44 -1.79 -17.85 -2.64
N GLY A 45 -0.55 -17.73 -2.14
CA GLY A 45 0.66 -17.74 -2.97
C GLY A 45 1.10 -16.37 -3.51
N SER A 46 0.23 -15.36 -3.46
CA SER A 46 0.47 -14.01 -3.99
C SER A 46 0.77 -13.00 -2.87
N TRP A 47 1.65 -12.05 -3.14
CA TRP A 47 1.91 -10.95 -2.22
C TRP A 47 0.83 -9.86 -2.32
N ARG A 48 0.50 -9.30 -1.15
CA ARG A 48 -0.34 -8.12 -0.99
C ARG A 48 0.39 -7.08 -0.15
N VAL A 49 0.43 -5.85 -0.62
CA VAL A 49 1.10 -4.73 0.04
C VAL A 49 0.07 -3.90 0.78
N PHE A 50 0.37 -3.54 2.03
CA PHE A 50 -0.50 -2.63 2.79
C PHE A 50 -0.31 -1.21 2.27
N SER A 51 -1.35 -0.64 1.66
CA SER A 51 -1.43 0.79 1.41
C SER A 51 -2.24 1.42 2.54
N LEU A 52 -1.57 2.24 3.35
CA LEU A 52 -2.28 3.15 4.23
C LEU A 52 -2.96 4.20 3.34
N PRO A 53 -4.26 4.45 3.50
CA PRO A 53 -4.87 5.57 2.81
C PRO A 53 -4.13 6.84 3.22
N SER A 54 -3.55 7.54 2.26
CA SER A 54 -2.97 8.86 2.49
C SER A 54 -4.10 9.74 2.98
N THR A 55 -4.15 9.99 4.29
CA THR A 55 -5.12 10.88 4.93
C THR A 55 -4.71 12.30 4.59
N SER A 56 -4.85 12.65 3.32
CA SER A 56 -4.55 13.95 2.76
C SER A 56 -5.63 14.29 1.75
N GLU A 57 -6.88 14.22 2.20
CA GLU A 57 -7.99 14.94 1.57
C GLU A 57 -8.06 16.31 2.25
N ARG A 58 -7.17 17.22 1.85
CA ARG A 58 -7.36 18.66 2.04
C ARG A 58 -7.37 19.29 0.66
N ARG A 59 -8.58 19.60 0.19
CA ARG A 59 -9.00 20.59 -0.82
C ARG A 59 -8.00 20.98 -1.91
N MET A 60 -8.38 20.77 -3.18
CA MET A 60 -8.30 21.68 -4.35
C MET A 60 -9.24 21.06 -5.41
N ASP A 61 -10.31 21.61 -5.97
CA ASP A 61 -11.07 22.88 -5.91
C ASP A 61 -12.57 22.55 -6.07
#